data_AF-A0A4Q5PPL0-F1
#
_entry.id   AF-A0A4Q5PPL0-F1
#
_cell.length_a   1.000
_cell.length_b   1.000
_cell.length_c   1.000
_cell.angle_alpha   90.00
_cell.angle_beta   90.00
_cell.angle_gamma   90.00
#
_symmetry.space_group_name_H-M   'P 1'
#
loop_
_entity.id
_entity.type
_entity.pdbx_description
1 polymer ?
#
loop_
_entity_poly.entity_id
_entity_poly.type
_entity_poly.pdbx_seq_one_letter_code
_entity_poly.pdbx_strand_id
1 'polypeptide(L)' 'MRTSLDVPDDLFRHLKTKAAAEGSTLRDLILSLVEAGLAGNQAPVPMGEPAELPSVSLGAPMALGAADLTNAKLDGYPDE' A
#
# COMPACT_ATOMS: atom_id res chain seq x y z
N MET A 1 -14.51 15.76 -23.16
CA MET A 1 -13.71 16.95 -23.55
C MET A 1 -12.24 16.57 -23.61
N ARG A 2 -11.41 17.26 -24.41
CA ARG A 2 -9.96 17.06 -24.41
C ARG A 2 -9.33 18.07 -23.46
N THR A 3 -8.68 17.58 -22.41
CA THR A 3 -7.97 18.39 -21.42
C THR A 3 -6.48 18.11 -21.54
N SER A 4 -5.66 19.16 -21.54
CA SER A 4 -4.21 19.03 -21.43
C SER A 4 -3.82 19.24 -19.97
N LEU A 5 -3.12 18.29 -19.38
CA LEU A 5 -2.60 18.34 -18.02
C LEU A 5 -1.08 18.25 -18.10
N ASP A 6 -0.39 19.14 -17.40
CA ASP A 6 1.06 19.09 -17.29
C ASP A 6 1.46 18.17 -16.12
N VAL A 7 2.33 17.21 -16.40
CA VAL A 7 2.71 16.16 -15.45
C VAL A 7 4.22 15.95 -15.55
N PRO A 8 4.99 16.01 -14.44
CA PRO A 8 6.42 15.74 -14.46
C PRO A 8 6.73 14.37 -15.07
N ASP A 9 7.86 14.25 -15.76
CA ASP A 9 8.30 13.03 -16.45
C ASP A 9 8.33 11.81 -15.51
N ASP A 10 8.84 11.95 -14.29
CA ASP A 10 8.91 10.87 -13.30
C ASP A 10 7.52 10.35 -12.93
N LEU A 11 6.57 11.26 -12.72
CA LEU A 11 5.19 10.91 -12.41
C LEU A 11 4.51 10.24 -13.61
N PHE A 12 4.77 10.72 -14.82
CA PHE A 12 4.25 10.10 -16.04
C PHE A 12 4.76 8.68 -16.25
N ARG A 13 6.04 8.40 -15.92
CA ARG A 13 6.59 7.04 -15.93
C ARG A 13 5.88 6.14 -14.93
N HIS A 14 5.70 6.59 -13.70
CA HIS A 14 4.97 5.83 -12.68
C HIS A 14 3.53 5.52 -13.09
N LEU A 15 2.81 6.50 -13.65
CA LEU A 15 1.44 6.30 -14.13
C LEU A 15 1.37 5.26 -15.26
N LYS A 16 2.34 5.25 -16.17
CA LYS A 16 2.43 4.22 -17.21
C LYS A 16 2.66 2.82 -16.64
N THR A 17 3.59 2.68 -15.70
CA THR A 17 3.86 1.40 -15.04
C THR A 17 2.62 0.89 -14.32
N LYS A 18 1.92 1.78 -13.60
CA LYS A 18 0.67 1.44 -12.92
C LYS A 18 -0.44 1.02 -13.88
N ALA A 19 -0.63 1.75 -14.97
CA ALA A 19 -1.60 1.40 -16.00
C ALA A 19 -1.33 0.02 -16.62
N ALA A 20 -0.05 -0.29 -16.89
CA ALA A 20 0.36 -1.59 -17.39
C ALA A 20 0.12 -2.72 -16.38
N ALA A 21 0.40 -2.48 -15.10
CA ALA A 21 0.18 -3.45 -14.02
C ALA A 21 -1.32 -3.76 -13.81
N GLU A 22 -2.19 -2.76 -13.96
CA GLU A 22 -3.64 -2.92 -13.81
C GLU A 22 -4.34 -3.41 -15.10
N GLY A 23 -3.61 -3.53 -16.22
CA GLY A 23 -4.19 -3.89 -17.52
C GLY A 23 -5.10 -2.81 -18.10
N SER A 24 -4.99 -1.57 -17.61
CA SER A 24 -5.84 -0.43 -17.98
C SER A 24 -5.11 0.54 -18.89
N THR A 25 -5.86 1.36 -19.62
CA THR A 25 -5.25 2.44 -20.41
C THR A 25 -4.82 3.58 -19.49
N LEU A 26 -3.75 4.29 -19.85
CA LEU A 26 -3.28 5.45 -19.10
C LEU A 26 -4.38 6.51 -18.89
N ARG A 27 -5.22 6.71 -19.91
CA ARG A 27 -6.36 7.64 -19.85
C ARG A 27 -7.37 7.23 -18.79
N ASP A 28 -7.73 5.95 -18.77
CA ASP A 28 -8.71 5.39 -17.84
C ASP A 28 -8.22 5.47 -16.40
N LEU A 29 -6.95 5.11 -16.17
CA LEU A 29 -6.29 5.26 -14.87
C LEU A 29 -6.30 6.72 -14.40
N ILE A 30 -5.93 7.68 -15.26
CA ILE A 30 -5.94 9.10 -14.90
C ILE A 30 -7.36 9.57 -14.55
N LEU A 31 -8.36 9.15 -15.31
CA LEU A 31 -9.76 9.51 -15.05
C LEU A 31 -10.19 8.98 -13.67
N SER A 32 -9.94 7.70 -13.41
CA SER A 32 -10.27 7.05 -12.14
C SER A 32 -9.56 7.73 -10.95
N LEU A 33 -8.27 8.07 -11.09
CA LEU A 33 -7.52 8.78 -10.04
C LEU A 33 -8.06 10.18 -9.79
N VAL A 34 -8.47 10.91 -10.84
CA VAL A 34 -9.07 12.24 -10.70
C VAL A 34 -10.45 12.14 -10.04
N GLU A 35 -11.28 11.19 -10.44
CA GLU A 35 -12.59 10.94 -9.82
C GLU A 35 -12.44 10.54 -8.35
N ALA A 36 -11.51 9.64 -8.04
CA ALA A 36 -11.19 9.25 -6.67
C ALA A 36 -10.65 10.43 -5.84
N GLY A 37 -9.80 11.28 -6.43
CA GLY A 37 -9.30 12.49 -5.77
C GLY A 37 -10.40 13.52 -5.49
N LEU A 38 -11.38 13.66 -6.40
CA LEU A 38 -12.55 14.52 -6.19
C LEU A 38 -13.52 13.94 -5.15
N ALA A 39 -13.74 12.63 -5.17
CA ALA A 39 -14.55 11.93 -4.17
C ALA A 39 -13.89 11.94 -2.78
N GLY A 40 -12.56 11.88 -2.75
CA GLY A 40 -11.70 11.79 -1.56
C GLY A 40 -11.44 13.10 -0.82
N ASN A 41 -12.10 14.22 -1.18
CA ASN A 41 -12.20 15.35 -0.25
C ASN A 41 -13.13 15.05 0.95
N GLN A 42 -13.66 13.84 1.07
CA GLN A 42 -14.25 13.33 2.31
C GLN A 42 -13.17 12.62 3.12
N ALA A 43 -12.60 13.36 4.08
CA ALA A 43 -12.02 12.94 5.37
C ALA A 43 -11.02 11.76 5.39
N PRO A 44 -10.03 11.76 6.30
CA PRO A 44 -9.23 10.56 6.54
C PRO A 44 -10.17 9.39 6.81
N VAL A 45 -10.00 8.31 6.04
CA VAL A 45 -10.64 7.03 6.30
C VAL A 45 -10.36 6.72 7.77
N PRO A 46 -11.38 6.56 8.64
CA PRO A 46 -11.11 6.13 10.00
C PRO A 46 -10.33 4.84 9.88
N MET A 47 -9.13 4.83 10.47
CA MET A 47 -8.32 3.62 10.60
C MET A 47 -9.24 2.65 11.32
N GLY A 48 -9.79 1.69 10.58
CA GLY A 48 -10.81 0.77 11.08
C GLY A 48 -10.29 0.13 12.35
N GLU A 49 -11.18 -0.05 13.32
CA GLU A 49 -10.86 -0.76 14.56
C GLU A 49 -10.09 -2.03 14.19
N PRO A 50 -8.92 -2.29 14.81
CA PRO A 50 -8.07 -3.40 14.43
C PRO A 50 -8.92 -4.67 14.46
N ALA A 51 -9.03 -5.35 13.31
CA ALA A 51 -9.74 -6.60 13.23
C ALA A 51 -9.21 -7.53 14.33
N GLU A 52 -10.11 -8.12 15.11
CA GLU A 52 -9.74 -9.08 16.16
C GLU A 52 -9.14 -10.31 15.49
N LEU A 53 -7.81 -10.28 15.31
CA LEU A 53 -7.07 -11.41 14.80
C LEU A 53 -7.14 -12.54 15.84
N PRO A 54 -7.29 -13.81 15.40
CA PRO A 54 -7.23 -14.93 16.31
C PRO A 54 -5.88 -14.91 17.05
N SER A 55 -5.93 -14.71 18.36
CA SER A 55 -4.75 -14.59 19.22
C SER A 55 -4.57 -15.85 20.06
N VAL A 56 -3.32 -16.32 20.15
CA VAL A 56 -2.94 -17.45 21.02
C VAL A 56 -2.14 -16.89 22.20
N SER A 57 -2.68 -17.06 23.40
CA SER A 57 -1.97 -16.69 24.63
C SER A 57 -1.01 -17.82 25.02
N LEU A 58 0.30 -17.56 24.91
CA LEU A 58 1.32 -18.41 25.50
C LEU A 58 1.27 -18.18 27.02
N GLY A 59 0.78 -19.17 27.78
CA GLY A 59 0.54 -19.06 29.23
C GLY A 59 1.79 -18.81 30.11
N ALA A 60 2.94 -18.53 29.50
CA ALA A 60 4.16 -18.06 30.13
C ALA A 60 4.90 -17.12 29.15
N PRO A 61 5.64 -16.12 29.66
CA PRO A 61 6.45 -15.26 28.81
C PRO A 61 7.52 -16.08 28.07
N MET A 62 7.59 -15.92 26.75
CA MET A 62 8.67 -16.52 25.97
C MET A 62 9.98 -15.83 26.35
N ALA A 63 10.98 -16.60 26.76
CA ALA A 63 12.31 -16.09 27.10
C ALA A 63 13.09 -15.76 25.80
N LEU A 64 12.82 -14.59 25.23
CA LEU A 64 13.57 -14.07 24.09
C LEU A 64 14.76 -13.24 24.59
N GLY A 65 15.95 -13.54 24.07
CA GLY A 65 17.15 -12.74 24.35
C GLY A 65 17.10 -11.40 23.62
N ALA A 66 17.78 -10.38 24.14
CA ALA A 66 17.82 -9.06 23.50
C ALA A 66 18.39 -9.08 22.06
N ALA A 67 19.23 -10.07 21.73
CA ALA A 67 19.75 -10.28 20.37
C ALA A 67 18.68 -10.79 19.38
N ASP A 68 17.61 -11.41 19.89
CA ASP A 68 16.49 -11.93 19.09
C ASP A 68 15.38 -10.91 18.88
N LEU A 69 15.40 -9.79 19.61
CA LEU A 69 14.44 -8.68 19.47
C LEU A 69 14.82 -7.68 18.37
N THR A 70 15.61 -8.12 17.38
CA THR A 70 16.04 -7.27 16.27
C THR A 70 15.44 -7.75 14.95
N ASN A 71 14.99 -6.81 14.12
CA ASN A 71 14.39 -7.14 12.81
C ASN A 71 15.38 -7.76 11.81
N ALA A 72 16.68 -7.74 12.12
CA ALA A 72 17.74 -8.23 11.24
C ALA A 72 17.68 -9.73 10.96
N LYS A 73 17.01 -10.52 11.81
CA LYS A 73 16.85 -11.98 11.62
C LYS A 73 15.62 -12.36 10.78
N LEU A 74 14.72 -11.43 10.48
CA LEU A 74 13.52 -11.68 9.67
C LEU A 74 13.82 -11.84 8.17
N ASP A 75 14.92 -11.24 7.69
CA ASP A 75 15.30 -11.23 6.26
C ASP A 75 15.85 -12.59 5.77
N GLY A 76 16.14 -13.52 6.69
CA GLY A 76 16.86 -14.76 6.41
C GLY A 76 16.01 -16.01 6.22
N TYR A 77 14.69 -15.92 6.16
CA TYR A 77 13.85 -17.09 5.89
C TYR A 77 13.82 -17.37 4.37
N PRO A 78 14.31 -18.54 3.90
CA PRO A 78 14.12 -18.95 2.52
C PRO A 78 12.62 -19.12 2.26
N ASP A 79 12.16 -18.58 1.14
CA ASP A 79 10.82 -18.77 0.59
C ASP A 79 10.68 -20.27 0.22
N GLU A 80 9.99 -21.05 1.06
CA GLU A 80 9.50 -22.41 0.74
C GLU A 80 8.02 -22.38 0.37
#